data_AF-A0AAE7NUA8-F1
#
_entry.id   AF-A0AAE7NUA8-F1
#
_cell.length_a   1.000
_cell.length_b   1.000
_cell.length_c   1.000
_cell.angle_alpha   90.00
_cell.angle_beta   90.00
_cell.angle_gamma   90.00
#
_symmetry.space_group_name_H-M   'P 1'
#
loop_
_entity.id
_entity.type
_entity.pdbx_description
1 polymer ?
#
loop_
_entity_poly.entity_id
_entity_poly.type
_entity_poly.pdbx_seq_one_letter_code
_entity_poly.pdbx_strand_id
1 'polypeptide(L)'
;MPNLPPLVYAMLLAPLALILIAAIVKTWQAREARSWPQVAGKVITSVAEVREVKVSDDEREDGFRTESRNFANVTYEYAVGGRKLSCNRISIGEDLGNFQVAEKLAKYPAGSIVTVYYNPKHPDQAVLERDLPKGLWGCLGIGSAIVIAIIFGSAFGLNQSYQYLAHHIGRPDLAGLVIGFGAFGLVIALMAWAVQRQASMATRWPVVPGTIKLSEMEEYHEASEPGEARGVEMFARRVSYTYSYQNVRYTNECARVAAETPAASGKMLERLMARYQDGATVEVRVNPDNPAEATLDARGDGRFAYVLWGIAAIFAALAVFVATRGG
;
A
#
# COMPACT_ATOMS: atom_id res chain seq x y z
N MET A 1 -1.03 -22.06 -31.72
CA MET A 1 -0.60 -20.99 -30.79
C MET A 1 -0.69 -19.68 -31.55
N PRO A 2 -1.29 -18.61 -30.99
CA PRO A 2 -1.29 -17.31 -31.67
C PRO A 2 0.16 -16.86 -31.89
N ASN A 3 0.52 -16.45 -33.11
CA ASN A 3 1.85 -15.94 -33.45
C ASN A 3 1.99 -14.50 -32.94
N LEU A 4 2.14 -14.33 -31.63
CA LEU A 4 2.49 -13.04 -31.05
C LEU A 4 4.01 -12.81 -31.20
N PRO A 5 4.47 -11.57 -31.40
CA PRO A 5 5.89 -11.26 -31.42
C PRO A 5 6.57 -11.71 -30.11
N PRO A 6 7.80 -12.25 -30.15
CA PRO A 6 8.53 -12.70 -28.96
C PRO A 6 8.63 -11.64 -27.85
N LEU A 7 8.66 -10.37 -28.24
CA LEU A 7 8.70 -9.20 -27.36
C LEU A 7 7.43 -9.06 -26.49
N VAL A 8 6.26 -9.41 -27.03
CA VAL A 8 4.98 -9.39 -26.29
C VAL A 8 4.94 -10.48 -25.22
N TYR A 9 5.47 -11.68 -25.54
CA TYR A 9 5.63 -12.74 -24.54
C TYR A 9 6.61 -12.34 -23.43
N ALA A 10 7.73 -11.68 -23.78
CA ALA A 10 8.70 -11.19 -22.81
C ALA A 10 8.07 -10.15 -21.86
N MET A 11 7.28 -9.21 -22.38
CA MET A 11 6.58 -8.20 -21.54
C MET A 11 5.53 -8.82 -20.61
N LEU A 12 4.80 -9.85 -21.06
CA LEU A 12 3.78 -10.52 -20.24
C LEU A 12 4.40 -11.43 -19.16
N LEU A 13 5.55 -12.05 -19.44
CA LEU A 13 6.24 -12.97 -18.52
C LEU A 13 7.20 -12.27 -17.56
N ALA A 14 7.70 -11.08 -17.89
CA ALA A 14 8.65 -10.34 -17.03
C ALA A 14 8.09 -10.02 -15.63
N PRO A 15 6.83 -9.55 -15.46
CA PRO A 15 6.25 -9.34 -14.13
C PRO A 15 6.12 -10.65 -13.35
N LEU A 16 5.75 -11.75 -14.01
CA LEU A 16 5.66 -13.08 -13.38
C LEU A 16 7.04 -13.55 -12.91
N ALA A 17 8.06 -13.42 -13.76
CA ALA A 17 9.43 -13.79 -13.42
C ALA A 17 9.95 -12.96 -12.24
N LEU A 18 9.71 -11.65 -12.20
CA LEU A 18 10.07 -10.79 -11.08
C LEU A 18 9.37 -11.20 -9.78
N ILE A 19 8.07 -11.49 -9.82
CA ILE A 19 7.32 -11.97 -8.65
C ILE A 19 7.87 -13.32 -8.16
N LEU A 20 8.15 -14.25 -9.06
CA LEU A 20 8.71 -15.56 -8.73
C LEU A 20 10.13 -15.43 -8.16
N ILE A 21 10.99 -14.58 -8.73
CA ILE A 21 12.33 -14.31 -8.22
C ILE A 21 12.24 -13.71 -6.81
N ALA A 22 11.37 -12.71 -6.59
CA ALA A 22 11.16 -12.13 -5.28
C ALA A 22 10.67 -13.18 -4.25
N ALA A 23 9.75 -14.06 -4.67
CA ALA A 23 9.28 -15.18 -3.86
C ALA A 23 10.41 -16.16 -3.51
N ILE A 24 11.25 -16.51 -4.48
CA ILE A 24 12.40 -17.40 -4.27
C ILE A 24 13.39 -16.76 -3.29
N VAL A 25 13.76 -15.50 -3.47
CA VAL A 25 14.68 -14.79 -2.56
C VAL A 25 14.11 -14.73 -1.14
N LYS A 26 12.83 -14.38 -0.98
CA LYS A 26 12.19 -14.30 0.35
C LYS A 26 12.02 -15.69 0.99
N THR A 27 11.73 -16.73 0.21
CA THR A 27 11.65 -18.10 0.73
C THR A 27 13.02 -18.65 1.11
N TRP A 28 14.10 -18.25 0.43
CA TRP A 28 15.47 -18.59 0.83
C TRP A 28 15.83 -18.01 2.20
N GLN A 29 15.57 -16.72 2.44
CA GLN A 29 15.79 -16.08 3.75
C GLN A 29 14.99 -16.76 4.87
N ALA A 30 13.74 -17.14 4.59
CA ALA A 30 12.93 -17.88 5.55
C ALA A 30 13.42 -19.31 5.79
N ARG A 31 14.01 -19.96 4.79
CA ARG A 31 14.55 -21.32 4.91
C ARG A 31 15.77 -21.35 5.82
N GLU A 32 16.63 -20.34 5.75
CA GLU A 32 17.78 -20.20 6.66
C GLU A 32 17.31 -20.00 8.10
N ALA A 33 16.32 -19.13 8.30
CA ALA A 33 15.75 -18.87 9.61
C ALA A 33 14.93 -20.02 10.21
N ARG A 34 14.42 -20.94 9.39
CA ARG A 34 13.76 -22.17 9.91
C ARG A 34 14.71 -23.00 10.76
N SER A 35 16.00 -22.99 10.44
CA SER A 35 17.03 -23.73 11.16
C SER A 35 17.59 -22.99 12.40
N TRP A 36 17.17 -21.74 12.63
CA TRP A 36 17.65 -20.96 13.76
C TRP A 36 17.27 -21.61 15.10
N PRO A 37 18.23 -21.78 16.02
CA PRO A 37 17.96 -22.28 17.36
C PRO A 37 17.06 -21.31 18.13
N GLN A 38 16.40 -21.84 19.15
CA GLN A 38 15.47 -21.09 19.99
C GLN A 38 16.01 -20.93 21.41
N VAL A 39 15.73 -19.79 22.02
CA VAL A 39 16.06 -19.50 23.42
C VAL A 39 14.93 -18.71 24.07
N ALA A 40 14.76 -18.85 25.38
CA ALA A 40 13.84 -18.00 26.12
C ALA A 40 14.40 -16.57 26.21
N GLY A 41 13.58 -15.59 25.86
CA GLY A 41 13.85 -14.17 26.02
C GLY A 41 12.74 -13.49 26.81
N LYS A 42 12.96 -12.22 27.16
CA LYS A 42 12.00 -11.38 27.87
C LYS A 42 11.75 -10.10 27.10
N VAL A 43 10.48 -9.76 26.88
CA VAL A 43 10.11 -8.47 26.29
C VAL A 43 10.38 -7.36 27.31
N ILE A 44 11.17 -6.37 26.91
CA ILE A 44 11.51 -5.21 27.74
C ILE A 44 10.57 -4.05 27.44
N THR A 45 10.32 -3.76 26.16
CA THR A 45 9.42 -2.69 25.72
C THR A 45 8.46 -3.21 24.65
N SER A 46 7.20 -2.78 24.73
CA SER A 46 6.18 -3.08 23.73
C SER A 46 5.29 -1.84 23.58
N VAL A 47 5.58 -1.03 22.57
CA VAL A 47 4.89 0.26 22.36
C VAL A 47 4.65 0.50 20.88
N ALA A 48 3.57 1.22 20.55
CA ALA A 48 3.41 1.77 19.22
C ALA A 48 4.39 2.94 19.03
N GLU A 49 5.11 2.93 17.92
CA GLU A 49 6.08 3.95 17.58
C GLU A 49 5.76 4.50 16.19
N VAL A 50 5.75 5.82 16.06
CA VAL A 50 5.61 6.47 14.75
C VAL A 50 7.01 6.71 14.20
N ARG A 51 7.26 6.25 12.97
CA ARG A 51 8.52 6.49 12.26
C ARG A 51 8.25 7.13 10.92
N GLU A 52 9.13 8.04 10.56
CA GLU A 52 9.20 8.63 9.22
C GLU A 52 9.92 7.66 8.27
N VAL A 53 9.25 7.29 7.18
CA VAL A 53 9.78 6.37 6.16
C VAL A 53 9.88 7.10 4.83
N LYS A 54 10.99 6.91 4.11
CA LYS A 54 11.15 7.42 2.74
C LYS A 54 10.41 6.51 1.77
N VAL A 55 9.59 7.13 0.92
CA VAL A 55 8.80 6.47 -0.12
C VAL A 55 9.13 7.12 -1.45
N SER A 56 9.29 6.33 -2.51
CA SER A 56 9.57 6.84 -3.85
C SER A 56 8.52 7.86 -4.27
N ASP A 57 8.97 8.99 -4.79
CA ASP A 57 8.12 10.07 -5.28
C ASP A 57 8.77 10.69 -6.53
N ASP A 58 8.31 10.25 -7.70
CA ASP A 58 8.87 10.66 -8.99
C ASP A 58 8.57 12.14 -9.31
N GLU A 59 7.68 12.78 -8.55
CA GLU A 59 7.37 14.21 -8.68
C GLU A 59 8.42 15.09 -7.97
N ARG A 60 9.30 14.52 -7.14
CA ARG A 60 10.33 15.27 -6.39
C ARG A 60 11.73 15.12 -6.98
N GLU A 61 12.52 16.19 -6.92
CA GLU A 61 13.93 16.21 -7.36
C GLU A 61 14.77 15.16 -6.61
N ASP A 62 14.52 14.97 -5.31
CA ASP A 62 15.22 13.97 -4.50
C ASP A 62 14.69 12.54 -4.67
N GLY A 63 13.61 12.37 -5.43
CA GLY A 63 12.97 11.09 -5.74
C GLY A 63 12.26 10.43 -4.56
N PHE A 64 12.14 11.09 -3.41
CA PHE A 64 11.50 10.49 -2.24
C PHE A 64 10.70 11.51 -1.42
N ARG A 65 9.59 11.05 -0.87
CA ARG A 65 8.83 11.76 0.17
C ARG A 65 8.87 11.01 1.48
N THR A 66 8.69 11.76 2.56
CA THR A 66 8.56 11.16 3.90
C THR A 66 7.10 10.84 4.21
N GLU A 67 6.85 9.71 4.85
CA GLU A 67 5.54 9.30 5.36
C GLU A 67 5.67 8.83 6.81
N SER A 68 4.79 9.33 7.68
CA SER A 68 4.66 8.82 9.04
C SER A 68 3.92 7.47 9.01
N ARG A 69 4.53 6.42 9.57
CA ARG A 69 3.91 5.10 9.71
C ARG A 69 3.98 4.61 11.15
N ASN A 70 2.94 3.91 11.57
CA ASN A 70 2.82 3.32 12.91
C ASN A 70 3.44 1.91 12.92
N PHE A 71 4.38 1.67 13.82
CA PHE A 71 5.08 0.40 13.99
C PHE A 71 4.81 -0.17 15.37
N ALA A 72 4.75 -1.50 15.48
CA ALA A 72 4.83 -2.18 16.76
C ALA A 72 6.31 -2.34 17.13
N ASN A 73 6.81 -1.51 18.04
CA ASN A 73 8.18 -1.63 18.52
C ASN A 73 8.22 -2.54 19.77
N VAL A 74 8.63 -3.79 19.54
CA VAL A 74 8.74 -4.82 20.58
C VAL A 74 10.22 -5.16 20.76
N THR A 75 10.84 -4.61 21.80
CA THR A 75 12.24 -4.90 22.14
C THR A 75 12.29 -6.01 23.18
N TYR A 76 13.13 -7.01 22.94
CA TYR A 76 13.31 -8.15 23.82
C TYR A 76 14.79 -8.44 24.07
N GLU A 77 15.07 -9.00 25.23
CA GLU A 77 16.40 -9.44 25.66
C GLU A 77 16.46 -10.96 25.75
N TYR A 78 17.61 -11.52 25.40
CA TYR A 78 17.88 -12.95 25.43
C TYR A 78 19.37 -13.21 25.69
N ALA A 79 19.71 -14.43 26.08
CA ALA A 79 21.09 -14.80 26.41
C ALA A 79 21.57 -15.96 25.55
N VAL A 80 22.72 -15.80 24.88
CA VAL A 80 23.36 -16.84 24.07
C VAL A 80 24.82 -16.96 24.48
N GLY A 81 25.27 -18.15 24.88
CA GLY A 81 26.66 -18.38 25.28
C GLY A 81 27.13 -17.48 26.44
N GLY A 82 26.24 -17.14 27.37
CA GLY A 82 26.54 -16.23 28.50
C GLY A 82 26.51 -14.74 28.17
N ARG A 83 26.29 -14.34 26.91
CA ARG A 83 26.15 -12.93 26.50
C ARG A 83 24.68 -12.52 26.44
N LYS A 84 24.33 -11.40 27.08
CA LYS A 84 23.02 -10.76 26.93
C LYS A 84 22.98 -9.96 25.64
N LEU A 85 21.94 -10.17 24.85
CA LEU A 85 21.68 -9.52 23.57
C LEU A 85 20.26 -8.98 23.56
N SER A 86 20.02 -7.95 22.75
CA SER A 86 18.70 -7.38 22.55
C SER A 86 18.40 -7.23 21.06
N CYS A 87 17.12 -7.35 20.70
CA CYS A 87 16.65 -7.14 19.34
C CYS A 87 15.20 -6.63 19.39
N ASN A 88 14.74 -6.01 18.31
CA ASN A 88 13.37 -5.49 18.18
C ASN A 88 12.62 -6.00 16.94
N ARG A 89 13.16 -7.05 16.29
CA ARG A 89 12.57 -7.61 15.08
C ARG A 89 11.56 -8.69 15.45
N ILE A 90 10.31 -8.51 15.02
CA ILE A 90 9.23 -9.47 15.28
C ILE A 90 9.29 -10.62 14.27
N SER A 91 9.41 -10.35 12.98
CA SER A 91 9.40 -11.37 11.93
C SER A 91 10.53 -11.18 10.91
N ILE A 92 10.80 -12.21 10.11
CA ILE A 92 11.75 -12.14 8.99
C ILE A 92 11.24 -11.21 7.89
N GLY A 93 9.91 -11.08 7.76
CA GLY A 93 9.30 -10.14 6.84
C GLY A 93 9.77 -8.71 7.11
N GLU A 94 9.77 -7.91 6.05
CA GLU A 94 9.94 -6.47 6.17
C GLU A 94 8.67 -5.89 6.81
N ASP A 95 8.84 -5.13 7.89
CA ASP A 95 7.71 -4.43 8.50
C ASP A 95 7.54 -3.09 7.77
N LEU A 96 6.46 -2.96 7.02
CA LEU A 96 6.15 -1.75 6.25
C LEU A 96 5.40 -0.70 7.09
N GLY A 97 5.03 -1.02 8.33
CA GLY A 97 4.21 -0.19 9.20
C GLY A 97 2.71 -0.25 8.88
N ASN A 98 1.91 0.40 9.72
CA ASN A 98 0.44 0.53 9.63
C ASN A 98 -0.36 -0.79 9.55
N PHE A 99 0.26 -1.92 9.91
CA PHE A 99 -0.36 -3.24 9.81
C PHE A 99 -0.21 -4.05 11.09
N GLN A 100 -1.35 -4.50 11.64
CA GLN A 100 -1.42 -5.36 12.83
C GLN A 100 -0.64 -4.83 14.04
N VAL A 101 -0.56 -3.51 14.19
CA VAL A 101 0.21 -2.88 15.28
C VAL A 101 -0.37 -3.27 16.63
N ALA A 102 -1.69 -3.13 16.82
CA ALA A 102 -2.37 -3.53 18.07
C ALA A 102 -2.20 -5.03 18.36
N GLU A 103 -2.39 -5.87 17.35
CA GLU A 103 -2.30 -7.33 17.48
C GLU A 103 -0.89 -7.76 17.91
N LYS A 104 0.16 -7.22 17.29
CA LYS A 104 1.56 -7.49 17.65
C LYS A 104 1.86 -7.05 19.09
N LEU A 105 1.41 -5.87 19.50
CA LEU A 105 1.63 -5.36 20.86
C LEU A 105 0.89 -6.19 21.92
N ALA A 106 -0.35 -6.60 21.62
CA ALA A 106 -1.13 -7.48 22.50
C ALA A 106 -0.53 -8.88 22.61
N LYS A 107 0.06 -9.39 21.52
CA LYS A 107 0.74 -10.70 21.48
C LYS A 107 2.05 -10.71 22.27
N TYR A 108 2.75 -9.58 22.32
CA TYR A 108 4.05 -9.43 22.98
C TYR A 108 4.03 -8.30 24.02
N PRO A 109 3.29 -8.44 25.13
CA PRO A 109 3.25 -7.41 26.16
C PRO A 109 4.60 -7.31 26.90
N ALA A 110 4.93 -6.12 27.39
CA ALA A 110 6.15 -5.89 28.16
C ALA A 110 6.20 -6.81 29.40
N GLY A 111 7.38 -7.38 29.68
CA GLY A 111 7.61 -8.32 30.78
C GLY A 111 7.30 -9.78 30.44
N SER A 112 6.64 -10.07 29.31
CA SER A 112 6.36 -11.45 28.90
C SER A 112 7.62 -12.23 28.53
N ILE A 113 7.58 -13.55 28.79
CA ILE A 113 8.60 -14.48 28.34
C ILE A 113 8.22 -14.98 26.95
N VAL A 114 9.14 -14.84 26.00
CA VAL A 114 8.93 -15.15 24.60
C VAL A 114 9.98 -16.12 24.09
N THR A 115 9.64 -16.86 23.04
CA THR A 115 10.63 -17.67 22.33
C THR A 115 11.33 -16.80 21.31
N VAL A 116 12.65 -16.70 21.42
CA VAL A 116 13.51 -15.94 20.51
C VAL A 116 14.26 -16.91 19.63
N TYR A 117 14.16 -16.71 18.32
CA TYR A 117 14.94 -17.45 17.32
C TYR A 117 16.13 -16.61 16.90
N TYR A 118 17.34 -17.09 17.13
CA TYR A 118 18.57 -16.33 16.85
C TYR A 118 19.40 -16.99 15.76
N ASN A 119 20.12 -16.20 14.98
CA ASN A 119 21.05 -16.69 13.99
C ASN A 119 22.31 -17.23 14.70
N PRO A 120 22.66 -18.53 14.58
CA PRO A 120 23.82 -19.09 15.29
C PRO A 120 25.16 -18.53 14.81
N LYS A 121 25.23 -18.01 13.57
CA LYS A 121 26.42 -17.34 13.04
C LYS A 121 26.54 -15.88 13.50
N HIS A 122 25.40 -15.23 13.71
CA HIS A 122 25.29 -13.82 14.12
C HIS A 122 24.23 -13.69 15.23
N PRO A 123 24.59 -14.00 16.50
CA PRO A 123 23.62 -14.06 17.59
C PRO A 123 22.87 -12.77 17.87
N ASP A 124 23.36 -11.62 17.38
CA ASP A 124 22.71 -10.31 17.41
C ASP A 124 21.47 -10.21 16.50
N GLN A 125 21.36 -11.10 15.53
CA GLN A 125 20.18 -11.20 14.66
C GLN A 125 19.21 -12.22 15.26
N ALA A 126 18.04 -11.74 15.68
CA ALA A 126 16.98 -12.59 16.18
C ALA A 126 15.60 -12.15 15.71
N VAL A 127 14.63 -13.07 15.80
CA VAL A 127 13.21 -12.83 15.51
C VAL A 127 12.33 -13.55 16.52
N LEU A 128 11.13 -13.04 16.77
CA LEU A 128 10.09 -13.73 17.56
C LEU A 128 9.30 -14.73 16.70
N GLU A 129 9.18 -14.45 15.40
CA GLU A 129 8.45 -15.24 14.43
C GLU A 129 9.37 -15.60 13.26
N ARG A 130 9.74 -16.88 13.17
CA ARG A 130 10.57 -17.39 12.07
C ARG A 130 9.77 -17.78 10.83
N ASP A 131 8.45 -17.87 10.95
CA ASP A 131 7.60 -18.29 9.84
C ASP A 131 7.32 -17.12 8.89
N LEU A 132 7.14 -17.44 7.61
CA LEU A 132 6.71 -16.45 6.62
C LEU A 132 5.36 -15.87 7.06
N PRO A 133 5.14 -14.56 6.90
CA PRO A 133 3.84 -13.95 7.22
C PRO A 133 2.72 -14.74 6.53
N LYS A 134 1.66 -15.10 7.27
CA LYS A 134 0.55 -15.91 6.73
C LYS A 134 -0.06 -15.29 5.46
N GLY A 135 -0.01 -13.97 5.31
CA GLY A 135 -0.48 -13.23 4.14
C GLY A 135 0.43 -13.29 2.90
N LEU A 136 1.70 -13.64 3.04
CA LEU A 136 2.65 -13.62 1.92
C LEU A 136 2.27 -14.63 0.82
N TRP A 137 1.85 -15.83 1.21
CA TRP A 137 1.36 -16.85 0.28
C TRP A 137 0.03 -16.47 -0.35
N GLY A 138 -0.82 -15.74 0.38
CA GLY A 138 -2.07 -15.19 -0.16
C GLY A 138 -1.82 -14.12 -1.22
N CYS A 139 -0.95 -13.15 -0.94
CA CYS A 139 -0.58 -12.10 -1.90
C CYS A 139 0.13 -12.68 -3.14
N LEU A 140 1.06 -13.61 -2.95
CA LEU A 140 1.74 -14.30 -4.05
C LEU A 140 0.77 -15.16 -4.87
N GLY A 141 -0.16 -15.85 -4.22
CA GLY A 141 -1.18 -16.67 -4.86
C GLY A 141 -2.16 -15.83 -5.69
N ILE A 142 -2.66 -14.73 -5.12
CA ILE A 142 -3.57 -13.79 -5.80
C ILE A 142 -2.84 -13.10 -6.96
N GLY A 143 -1.63 -12.59 -6.73
CA GLY A 143 -0.81 -11.96 -7.79
C GLY A 143 -0.50 -12.93 -8.93
N SER A 144 -0.10 -14.17 -8.61
CA SER A 144 0.13 -15.21 -9.62
C SER A 144 -1.14 -15.60 -10.35
N ALA A 145 -2.27 -15.71 -9.66
CA ALA A 145 -3.56 -16.01 -10.27
C ALA A 145 -4.04 -14.90 -11.21
N ILE A 146 -3.83 -13.62 -10.84
CA ILE A 146 -4.12 -12.47 -11.71
C ILE A 146 -3.26 -12.53 -12.96
N VAL A 147 -1.95 -12.76 -12.82
CA VAL A 147 -1.04 -12.83 -13.98
C VAL A 147 -1.35 -14.04 -14.86
N ILE A 148 -1.65 -15.21 -14.28
CA ILE A 148 -2.09 -16.39 -15.02
C ILE A 148 -3.43 -16.13 -15.71
N ALA A 149 -4.38 -15.47 -15.06
CA ALA A 149 -5.67 -15.10 -15.66
C ALA A 149 -5.51 -14.08 -16.79
N ILE A 150 -4.56 -13.14 -16.67
CA ILE A 150 -4.20 -12.21 -17.75
C ILE A 150 -3.56 -12.99 -18.91
N ILE A 151 -2.60 -13.88 -18.65
CA ILE A 151 -1.92 -14.66 -19.69
C ILE A 151 -2.87 -15.65 -20.36
N PHE A 152 -3.62 -16.47 -19.62
CA PHE A 152 -4.60 -17.40 -20.17
C PHE A 152 -5.80 -16.69 -20.78
N GLY A 153 -6.28 -15.61 -20.17
CA GLY A 153 -7.32 -14.74 -20.73
C GLY A 153 -6.86 -14.10 -22.03
N SER A 154 -5.59 -13.73 -22.14
CA SER A 154 -4.99 -13.20 -23.37
C SER A 154 -4.69 -14.26 -24.43
N ALA A 155 -4.36 -15.48 -24.04
CA ALA A 155 -4.00 -16.55 -24.99
C ALA A 155 -5.23 -17.30 -25.53
N PHE A 156 -6.26 -17.48 -24.69
CA PHE A 156 -7.46 -18.28 -24.99
C PHE A 156 -8.69 -17.38 -25.18
N GLY A 157 -8.90 -16.46 -24.23
CA GLY A 157 -10.01 -15.52 -24.25
C GLY A 157 -9.94 -14.57 -25.43
N LEU A 158 -8.83 -13.83 -25.60
CA LEU A 158 -8.67 -12.91 -26.72
C LEU A 158 -8.76 -13.61 -28.07
N ASN A 159 -8.24 -14.82 -28.25
CA ASN A 159 -8.28 -15.49 -29.55
C ASN A 159 -9.71 -15.93 -29.93
N GLN A 160 -10.47 -16.50 -28.98
CA GLN A 160 -11.82 -16.98 -29.22
C GLN A 160 -12.85 -15.83 -29.23
N SER A 161 -12.66 -14.82 -28.37
CA SER A 161 -13.46 -13.59 -28.40
C SER A 161 -13.16 -12.77 -29.65
N TYR A 162 -11.90 -12.68 -30.09
CA TYR A 162 -11.54 -12.02 -31.35
C TYR A 162 -12.22 -12.69 -32.55
N GLN A 163 -12.21 -14.03 -32.66
CA GLN A 163 -12.89 -14.72 -33.75
C GLN A 163 -14.43 -14.54 -33.70
N TYR A 164 -15.03 -14.56 -32.51
CA TYR A 164 -16.48 -14.33 -32.35
C TYR A 164 -16.90 -12.89 -32.65
N LEU A 165 -16.16 -11.90 -32.11
CA LEU A 165 -16.38 -10.47 -32.32
C LEU A 165 -16.06 -10.07 -33.77
N ALA A 166 -15.01 -10.62 -34.39
CA ALA A 166 -14.71 -10.39 -35.80
C ALA A 166 -15.81 -10.89 -36.75
N HIS A 167 -16.62 -11.87 -36.32
CA HIS A 167 -17.75 -12.37 -37.11
C HIS A 167 -19.06 -11.59 -36.87
N HIS A 168 -19.20 -10.90 -35.72
CA HIS A 168 -20.42 -10.16 -35.34
C HIS A 168 -20.28 -8.63 -35.40
N ILE A 169 -19.06 -8.09 -35.45
CA ILE A 169 -18.79 -6.64 -35.55
C ILE A 169 -18.62 -6.26 -37.02
N GLY A 170 -19.17 -5.12 -37.43
CA GLY A 170 -19.08 -4.61 -38.82
C GLY A 170 -17.66 -4.29 -39.32
N ARG A 171 -16.65 -4.27 -38.43
CA ARG A 171 -15.21 -4.10 -38.73
C ARG A 171 -14.34 -5.01 -37.87
N PRO A 172 -13.86 -6.15 -38.40
CA PRO A 172 -13.01 -7.09 -37.66
C PRO A 172 -11.64 -6.50 -37.27
N ASP A 173 -11.18 -5.47 -37.98
CA ASP A 173 -9.91 -4.79 -37.76
C ASP A 173 -9.83 -4.06 -36.40
N LEU A 174 -10.99 -3.71 -35.82
CA LEU A 174 -11.09 -2.96 -34.56
C LEU A 174 -11.47 -3.83 -33.36
N ALA A 175 -11.63 -5.15 -33.55
CA ALA A 175 -12.05 -6.07 -32.48
C ALA A 175 -11.06 -6.07 -31.29
N GLY A 176 -9.77 -5.88 -31.55
CA GLY A 176 -8.76 -5.75 -30.49
C GLY A 176 -8.98 -4.53 -29.59
N LEU A 177 -9.42 -3.39 -30.14
CA LEU A 177 -9.70 -2.16 -29.38
C LEU A 177 -10.96 -2.31 -28.51
N VAL A 178 -12.00 -2.97 -29.02
CA VAL A 178 -13.24 -3.24 -28.26
C VAL A 178 -12.93 -4.09 -27.02
N ILE A 179 -12.11 -5.13 -27.17
CA ILE A 179 -11.73 -5.98 -26.05
C ILE A 179 -10.84 -5.22 -25.06
N GLY A 180 -9.89 -4.41 -25.56
CA GLY A 180 -9.04 -3.55 -24.73
C GLY A 180 -9.84 -2.58 -23.87
N PHE A 181 -10.78 -1.84 -24.46
CA PHE A 181 -11.63 -0.90 -23.73
C PHE A 181 -12.57 -1.61 -22.74
N GLY A 182 -13.15 -2.75 -23.12
CA GLY A 182 -14.00 -3.54 -22.22
C GLY A 182 -13.24 -4.08 -21.00
N ALA A 183 -12.03 -4.61 -21.20
CA ALA A 183 -11.18 -5.11 -20.11
C ALA A 183 -10.77 -3.98 -19.15
N PHE A 184 -10.36 -2.83 -19.69
CA PHE A 184 -9.98 -1.68 -18.88
C PHE A 184 -11.16 -1.10 -18.08
N GLY A 185 -12.33 -0.99 -18.72
CA GLY A 185 -13.57 -0.60 -18.05
C GLY A 185 -13.98 -1.54 -16.92
N LEU A 186 -13.80 -2.86 -17.08
CA LEU A 186 -14.08 -3.85 -16.04
C LEU A 186 -13.14 -3.69 -14.83
N VAL A 187 -11.83 -3.52 -15.07
CA VAL A 187 -10.84 -3.31 -13.99
C VAL A 187 -11.19 -2.06 -13.18
N ILE A 188 -11.52 -0.96 -13.86
CA ILE A 188 -11.92 0.29 -13.20
C ILE A 188 -13.23 0.10 -12.42
N ALA A 189 -14.21 -0.62 -12.96
CA ALA A 189 -15.46 -0.91 -12.26
C ALA A 189 -15.25 -1.77 -11.00
N LEU A 190 -14.36 -2.77 -11.04
CA LEU A 190 -13.99 -3.56 -9.86
C LEU A 190 -13.28 -2.72 -8.81
N MET A 191 -12.40 -1.80 -9.23
CA MET A 191 -11.76 -0.83 -8.34
C MET A 191 -12.80 0.11 -7.72
N ALA A 192 -13.75 0.64 -8.51
CA ALA A 192 -14.84 1.47 -8.03
C ALA A 192 -15.68 0.75 -6.96
N TRP A 193 -16.03 -0.52 -7.22
CA TRP A 193 -16.74 -1.37 -6.26
C TRP A 193 -15.93 -1.61 -4.98
N ALA A 194 -14.63 -1.87 -5.07
CA ALA A 194 -13.76 -2.07 -3.92
C ALA A 194 -13.66 -0.81 -3.04
N VAL A 195 -13.45 0.36 -3.65
CA VAL A 195 -13.43 1.66 -2.95
C VAL A 195 -14.77 1.95 -2.30
N GLN A 196 -15.87 1.72 -3.02
CA GLN A 196 -17.21 1.93 -2.48
C GLN A 196 -17.51 0.99 -1.30
N ARG A 197 -17.07 -0.26 -1.38
CA ARG A 197 -17.20 -1.23 -0.29
C ARG A 197 -16.40 -0.79 0.93
N GLN A 198 -15.14 -0.36 0.77
CA GLN A 198 -14.32 0.15 1.87
C GLN A 198 -14.93 1.40 2.52
N ALA A 199 -15.33 2.38 1.71
CA ALA A 199 -16.00 3.59 2.21
C ALA A 199 -17.28 3.23 3.00
N SER A 200 -18.06 2.25 2.53
CA SER A 200 -19.25 1.79 3.26
C SER A 200 -18.92 1.15 4.61
N MET A 201 -17.82 0.40 4.70
CA MET A 201 -17.34 -0.18 5.96
C MET A 201 -16.88 0.93 6.92
N ALA A 202 -16.17 1.93 6.41
CA ALA A 202 -15.69 3.07 7.19
C ALA A 202 -16.82 3.88 7.83
N THR A 203 -18.01 3.93 7.23
CA THR A 203 -19.17 4.60 7.85
C THR A 203 -19.64 3.94 9.15
N ARG A 204 -19.32 2.65 9.35
CA ARG A 204 -19.72 1.86 10.52
C ARG A 204 -18.62 1.68 11.55
N TRP A 205 -17.43 2.22 11.28
CA TRP A 205 -16.31 2.15 12.21
C TRP A 205 -16.58 2.93 13.51
N PRO A 206 -16.07 2.44 14.65
CA PRO A 206 -16.13 3.15 15.93
C PRO A 206 -15.47 4.53 15.82
N VAL A 207 -16.06 5.48 16.52
CA VAL A 207 -15.61 6.88 16.56
C VAL A 207 -14.88 7.14 17.88
N VAL A 208 -13.68 7.72 17.80
CA VAL A 208 -12.90 8.16 18.96
C VAL A 208 -12.45 9.60 18.78
N PRO A 209 -12.23 10.37 19.86
CA PRO A 209 -11.63 11.69 19.75
C PRO A 209 -10.15 11.57 19.32
N GLY A 210 -9.76 12.41 18.37
CA GLY A 210 -8.37 12.63 17.97
C GLY A 210 -8.00 14.11 18.00
N THR A 211 -6.71 14.40 17.95
CA THR A 211 -6.17 15.76 17.98
C THR A 211 -5.37 16.01 16.72
N ILE A 212 -5.70 17.09 16.02
CA ILE A 212 -4.96 17.53 14.83
C ILE A 212 -3.59 18.07 15.22
N LYS A 213 -2.59 17.71 14.42
CA LYS A 213 -1.24 18.26 14.49
C LYS A 213 -0.76 18.64 13.09
N LEU A 214 -0.48 19.92 12.89
CA LEU A 214 0.16 20.37 11.66
C LEU A 214 1.68 20.13 11.72
N SER A 215 2.25 19.70 10.59
CA SER A 215 3.70 19.66 10.43
C SER A 215 4.28 21.07 10.30
N GLU A 216 5.59 21.17 10.52
CA GLU A 216 6.35 22.31 10.02
C GLU A 216 6.28 22.39 8.49
N MET A 217 6.59 23.56 7.96
CA MET A 217 6.65 23.77 6.51
C MET A 217 7.88 23.04 5.98
N GLU A 218 7.67 22.16 5.01
CA GLU A 218 8.70 21.40 4.32
C GLU A 218 8.95 22.06 2.97
N GLU A 219 10.22 22.32 2.66
CA GLU A 219 10.66 22.89 1.38
C GLU A 219 11.30 21.77 0.54
N TYR A 220 10.84 21.60 -0.69
CA TYR A 220 11.40 20.63 -1.64
C TYR A 220 11.31 21.16 -3.07
N HIS A 221 12.00 20.54 -4.02
CA HIS A 221 11.92 20.90 -5.43
C HIS A 221 11.21 19.80 -6.23
N GLU A 222 10.44 20.18 -7.25
CA GLU A 222 9.88 19.22 -8.20
C GLU A 222 10.96 18.57 -9.06
N ALA A 223 10.68 17.36 -9.56
CA ALA A 223 11.54 16.71 -10.52
C ALA A 223 11.58 17.49 -11.84
N SER A 224 12.78 17.85 -12.29
CA SER A 224 13.01 18.44 -13.63
C SER A 224 13.43 17.39 -14.64
N GLU A 225 13.19 17.68 -15.92
CA GLU A 225 13.73 16.85 -17.00
C GLU A 225 15.28 16.92 -17.02
N PRO A 226 15.97 15.82 -17.39
CA PRO A 226 17.42 15.80 -17.48
C PRO A 226 17.95 16.86 -18.46
N GLY A 227 18.70 17.84 -17.94
CA GLY A 227 19.28 18.93 -18.73
C GLY A 227 18.52 20.25 -18.65
N GLU A 228 17.38 20.29 -17.97
CA GLU A 228 16.69 21.54 -17.63
C GLU A 228 17.22 22.16 -16.33
N ALA A 229 16.80 23.40 -16.07
CA ALA A 229 17.06 24.07 -14.81
C ALA A 229 16.39 23.34 -13.62
N ARG A 230 16.86 23.67 -12.42
CA ARG A 230 16.31 23.12 -11.17
C ARG A 230 14.78 23.28 -11.10
N GLY A 231 14.10 22.24 -10.62
CA GLY A 231 12.65 22.21 -10.57
C GLY A 231 12.08 23.26 -9.63
N VAL A 232 10.79 23.55 -9.81
CA VAL A 232 10.10 24.59 -9.04
C VAL A 232 10.18 24.26 -7.56
N GLU A 233 10.51 25.26 -6.75
CA GLU A 233 10.53 25.13 -5.30
C GLU A 233 9.09 25.07 -4.77
N MET A 234 8.83 24.10 -3.90
CA MET A 234 7.52 23.76 -3.38
C MET A 234 7.52 23.82 -1.86
N PHE A 235 6.48 24.45 -1.32
CA PHE A 235 6.24 24.58 0.11
C PHE A 235 5.12 23.63 0.52
N ALA A 236 5.50 22.49 1.09
CA ALA A 236 4.59 21.49 1.60
C ALA A 236 4.24 21.69 3.08
N ARG A 237 2.99 21.37 3.43
CA ARG A 237 2.57 21.22 4.81
C ARG A 237 1.64 20.02 4.93
N ARG A 238 1.87 19.21 5.96
CA ARG A 238 1.13 17.98 6.24
C ARG A 238 0.21 18.22 7.42
N VAL A 239 -1.00 17.69 7.32
CA VAL A 239 -1.95 17.65 8.43
C VAL A 239 -2.07 16.22 8.88
N SER A 240 -1.53 15.99 10.07
CA SER A 240 -1.63 14.72 10.77
C SER A 240 -2.65 14.83 11.89
N TYR A 241 -3.13 13.70 12.37
CA TYR A 241 -3.96 13.65 13.56
C TYR A 241 -3.55 12.45 14.39
N THR A 242 -3.58 12.64 15.71
CA THR A 242 -3.25 11.62 16.69
C THR A 242 -4.51 11.16 17.39
N TYR A 243 -4.64 9.87 17.64
CA TYR A 243 -5.79 9.31 18.33
C TYR A 243 -5.35 8.10 19.15
N SER A 244 -6.19 7.71 20.11
CA SER A 244 -5.94 6.54 20.94
C SER A 244 -7.08 5.54 20.79
N TYR A 245 -6.73 4.28 20.55
CA TYR A 245 -7.67 3.18 20.44
C TYR A 245 -7.12 1.99 21.22
N GLN A 246 -7.92 1.39 22.11
CA GLN A 246 -7.50 0.27 22.98
C GLN A 246 -6.17 0.51 23.71
N ASN A 247 -5.97 1.74 24.24
CA ASN A 247 -4.76 2.16 24.95
C ASN A 247 -3.47 2.20 24.09
N VAL A 248 -3.60 2.15 22.76
CA VAL A 248 -2.51 2.34 21.80
C VAL A 248 -2.72 3.67 21.09
N ARG A 249 -1.65 4.47 20.98
CA ARG A 249 -1.66 5.76 20.27
C ARG A 249 -1.24 5.57 18.83
N TYR A 250 -1.99 6.18 17.92
CA TYR A 250 -1.75 6.17 16.48
C TYR A 250 -1.64 7.58 15.94
N THR A 251 -0.90 7.73 14.86
CA THR A 251 -0.80 8.97 14.08
C THR A 251 -1.04 8.66 12.61
N ASN A 252 -1.99 9.35 12.00
CA ASN A 252 -2.28 9.25 10.57
C ASN A 252 -2.24 10.62 9.90
N GLU A 253 -2.00 10.63 8.60
CA GLU A 253 -2.08 11.82 7.76
C GLU A 253 -3.47 11.91 7.11
N CYS A 254 -4.13 13.07 7.18
CA CYS A 254 -5.41 13.30 6.52
C CYS A 254 -5.32 14.20 5.29
N ALA A 255 -4.33 15.08 5.23
CA ALA A 255 -4.14 15.98 4.10
C ALA A 255 -2.68 16.42 3.96
N ARG A 256 -2.30 16.70 2.72
CA ARG A 256 -1.05 17.34 2.35
C ARG A 256 -1.35 18.45 1.38
N VAL A 257 -0.75 19.61 1.58
CA VAL A 257 -0.80 20.74 0.66
C VAL A 257 0.61 21.03 0.22
N ALA A 258 0.83 21.21 -1.07
CA ALA A 258 2.06 21.71 -1.64
C ALA A 258 1.72 22.83 -2.63
N ALA A 259 2.54 23.88 -2.66
CA ALA A 259 2.38 24.97 -3.61
C ALA A 259 3.72 25.67 -3.89
N GLU A 260 3.83 26.27 -5.07
CA GLU A 260 5.04 26.90 -5.63
C GLU A 260 5.50 28.15 -4.89
N THR A 261 4.63 28.77 -4.08
CA THR A 261 5.00 29.96 -3.29
C THR A 261 4.52 29.82 -1.85
N PRO A 262 5.23 30.42 -0.87
CA PRO A 262 4.78 30.44 0.51
C PRO A 262 3.41 31.12 0.66
N ALA A 263 3.10 32.11 -0.18
CA ALA A 263 1.82 32.82 -0.17
C ALA A 263 0.66 31.97 -0.75
N ALA A 264 0.89 31.23 -1.83
CA ALA A 264 -0.11 30.31 -2.39
C ALA A 264 -0.33 29.10 -1.45
N SER A 265 0.77 28.56 -0.90
CA SER A 265 0.74 27.55 0.16
C SER A 265 -0.03 28.09 1.36
N GLY A 266 0.25 29.33 1.79
CA GLY A 266 -0.46 30.04 2.84
C GLY A 266 -1.97 30.19 2.59
N LYS A 267 -2.40 30.56 1.38
CA LYS A 267 -3.83 30.68 1.05
C LYS A 267 -4.55 29.33 0.97
N MET A 268 -3.88 28.30 0.46
CA MET A 268 -4.42 26.94 0.44
C MET A 268 -4.45 26.36 1.86
N LEU A 269 -3.45 26.71 2.67
CA LEU A 269 -3.35 26.43 4.09
C LEU A 269 -4.42 27.17 4.89
N GLU A 270 -4.74 28.43 4.62
CA GLU A 270 -5.83 29.16 5.29
C GLU A 270 -7.18 28.44 5.10
N ARG A 271 -7.46 27.98 3.87
CA ARG A 271 -8.66 27.18 3.58
C ARG A 271 -8.66 25.86 4.34
N LEU A 272 -7.48 25.27 4.51
CA LEU A 272 -7.32 24.00 5.20
C LEU A 272 -7.38 24.18 6.74
N MET A 273 -6.79 25.25 7.27
CA MET A 273 -6.85 25.69 8.67
C MET A 273 -8.26 26.10 9.10
N ALA A 274 -9.06 26.64 8.18
CA ALA A 274 -10.48 26.88 8.42
C ALA A 274 -11.24 25.57 8.73
N ARG A 275 -10.77 24.42 8.21
CA ARG A 275 -11.34 23.10 8.48
C ARG A 275 -10.59 22.32 9.56
N TYR A 276 -9.29 22.55 9.71
CA TYR A 276 -8.36 21.76 10.52
C TYR A 276 -7.42 22.70 11.29
N GLN A 277 -7.84 23.10 12.48
CA GLN A 277 -7.03 23.95 13.37
C GLN A 277 -6.04 23.11 14.18
N ASP A 278 -4.85 23.64 14.43
CA ASP A 278 -3.85 22.93 15.23
C ASP A 278 -4.34 22.71 16.66
N GLY A 279 -4.17 21.49 17.18
CA GLY A 279 -4.67 21.11 18.50
C GLY A 279 -6.18 20.94 18.59
N ALA A 280 -6.94 21.14 17.50
CA ALA A 280 -8.38 20.92 17.51
C ALA A 280 -8.71 19.43 17.71
N THR A 281 -9.80 19.19 18.42
CA THR A 281 -10.34 17.84 18.60
C THR A 281 -11.27 17.50 17.43
N VAL A 282 -11.07 16.33 16.83
CA VAL A 282 -11.86 15.80 15.73
C VAL A 282 -12.35 14.40 16.02
N GLU A 283 -13.47 14.03 15.39
CA GLU A 283 -13.96 12.67 15.41
C GLU A 283 -13.19 11.81 14.41
N VAL A 284 -12.53 10.78 14.90
CA VAL A 284 -11.75 9.83 14.11
C VAL A 284 -12.50 8.51 14.04
N ARG A 285 -12.77 8.02 12.84
CA ARG A 285 -13.32 6.68 12.61
C ARG A 285 -12.19 5.68 12.45
N VAL A 286 -12.13 4.69 13.34
CA VAL A 286 -11.00 3.75 13.44
C VAL A 286 -11.43 2.36 12.98
N ASN A 287 -10.69 1.75 12.07
CA ASN A 287 -10.93 0.36 11.69
C ASN A 287 -10.65 -0.57 12.90
N PRO A 288 -11.67 -1.28 13.44
CA PRO A 288 -11.48 -2.12 14.63
C PRO A 288 -10.58 -3.34 14.35
N ASP A 289 -10.49 -3.79 13.09
CA ASP A 289 -9.65 -4.92 12.69
C ASP A 289 -8.18 -4.49 12.47
N ASN A 290 -7.96 -3.24 12.06
CA ASN A 290 -6.62 -2.66 11.91
C ASN A 290 -6.61 -1.20 12.40
N PRO A 291 -6.41 -0.93 13.70
CA PRO A 291 -6.54 0.42 14.25
C PRO A 291 -5.56 1.46 13.75
N ALA A 292 -4.53 1.08 12.97
CA ALA A 292 -3.67 2.02 12.26
C ALA A 292 -4.36 2.62 11.01
N GLU A 293 -5.45 2.01 10.54
CA GLU A 293 -6.30 2.54 9.49
C GLU A 293 -7.45 3.33 10.11
N ALA A 294 -7.50 4.63 9.80
CA ALA A 294 -8.52 5.52 10.30
C ALA A 294 -8.79 6.65 9.30
N THR A 295 -9.98 7.23 9.37
CA THR A 295 -10.40 8.36 8.52
C THR A 295 -11.16 9.40 9.32
N LEU A 296 -11.01 10.67 8.94
CA LEU A 296 -11.80 11.79 9.47
C LEU A 296 -13.14 11.93 8.75
N ASP A 297 -13.20 11.57 7.46
CA ASP A 297 -14.39 11.74 6.62
C ASP A 297 -14.68 10.49 5.78
N ALA A 298 -15.40 9.53 6.37
CA ALA A 298 -15.84 8.33 5.67
C ALA A 298 -16.84 8.61 4.52
N ARG A 299 -17.44 9.81 4.43
CA ARG A 299 -18.41 10.14 3.37
C ARG A 299 -17.72 10.73 2.14
N GLY A 300 -16.58 11.39 2.30
CA GLY A 300 -15.78 11.96 1.22
C GLY A 300 -15.23 10.89 0.27
N ASP A 301 -14.70 9.79 0.80
CA ASP A 301 -14.04 8.73 0.03
C ASP A 301 -14.98 8.03 -0.97
N GLY A 302 -16.28 7.96 -0.64
CA GLY A 302 -17.29 7.39 -1.54
C GLY A 302 -17.50 8.20 -2.82
N ARG A 303 -17.15 9.49 -2.86
CA ARG A 303 -17.29 10.33 -4.06
C ARG A 303 -16.34 9.93 -5.18
N PHE A 304 -15.13 9.52 -4.83
CA PHE A 304 -14.15 9.02 -5.79
C PHE A 304 -14.63 7.75 -6.50
N ALA A 305 -15.40 6.89 -5.81
CA ALA A 305 -15.99 5.72 -6.43
C ALA A 305 -16.93 6.09 -7.60
N TYR A 306 -17.72 7.17 -7.49
CA TYR A 306 -18.58 7.63 -8.59
C TYR A 306 -17.80 8.16 -9.78
N VAL A 307 -16.65 8.79 -9.55
CA VAL A 307 -15.74 9.21 -10.65
C VAL A 307 -15.23 7.97 -11.38
N LEU A 308 -14.77 6.95 -10.65
CA LEU A 308 -14.33 5.68 -11.24
C LEU A 308 -15.46 4.99 -12.03
N TRP A 309 -16.69 4.99 -11.50
CA TRP A 309 -17.87 4.51 -12.23
C TRP A 309 -18.12 5.30 -13.52
N GLY A 310 -17.96 6.62 -13.51
CA GLY A 310 -18.07 7.47 -14.70
C GLY A 310 -17.02 7.12 -15.76
N ILE A 311 -15.76 6.94 -15.35
CA ILE A 311 -14.67 6.52 -16.26
C ILE A 311 -14.94 5.12 -16.82
N ALA A 312 -15.37 4.17 -15.97
CA ALA A 312 -15.74 2.82 -16.42
C ALA A 312 -16.89 2.87 -17.46
N ALA A 313 -17.89 3.73 -17.26
CA ALA A 313 -18.98 3.92 -18.20
C ALA A 313 -18.50 4.52 -19.54
N ILE A 314 -17.53 5.45 -19.53
CA ILE A 314 -16.92 6.00 -20.75
C ILE A 314 -16.20 4.89 -21.54
N PHE A 315 -15.39 4.05 -20.88
CA PHE A 315 -14.71 2.94 -21.55
C PHE A 315 -15.69 1.92 -22.11
N ALA A 316 -16.77 1.62 -21.38
CA ALA A 316 -17.85 0.77 -21.88
C ALA A 316 -18.55 1.39 -23.11
N ALA A 317 -18.84 2.69 -23.07
CA ALA A 317 -19.44 3.42 -24.18
C ALA A 317 -18.52 3.47 -25.41
N LEU A 318 -17.21 3.65 -25.23
CA LEU A 318 -16.21 3.59 -26.29
C LEU A 318 -16.13 2.19 -26.91
N ALA A 319 -16.16 1.13 -26.09
CA ALA A 319 -16.18 -0.25 -26.57
C ALA A 319 -17.41 -0.50 -27.46
N VAL A 320 -18.59 -0.05 -27.02
CA VAL A 320 -19.84 -0.16 -27.80
C VAL A 320 -19.80 0.72 -29.06
N PHE A 321 -19.30 1.95 -28.96
CA PHE A 321 -19.21 2.88 -30.08
C PHE A 321 -18.31 2.35 -31.20
N VAL A 322 -17.13 1.82 -30.85
CA VAL A 322 -16.20 1.19 -31.80
C VAL A 322 -16.80 -0.10 -32.38
N ALA A 323 -17.57 -0.85 -31.59
CA ALA A 323 -18.27 -2.04 -32.07
C ALA A 323 -19.43 -1.73 -33.04
N THR A 324 -20.06 -0.54 -32.94
CA THR A 324 -21.28 -0.21 -33.68
C THR A 324 -21.07 0.73 -34.87
N ARG A 325 -20.12 1.68 -34.82
CA ARG A 325 -19.81 2.56 -35.95
C ARG A 325 -18.73 1.97 -36.85
N GLY A 326 -19.18 1.14 -37.78
CA GLY A 326 -18.35 0.55 -38.82
C GLY A 326 -19.02 0.45 -40.20
N GLY A 327 -20.15 1.13 -40.41
CA GLY A 327 -20.81 1.31 -41.72
C GLY A 327 -20.58 2.72 -42.25
#